data_AF-A0A9Q0E8Z8-F1
#
_entry.id   AF-A0A9Q0E8Z8-F1
#
_cell.length_a   1.000
_cell.length_b   1.000
_cell.length_c   1.000
_cell.angle_alpha   90.00
_cell.angle_beta   90.00
_cell.angle_gamma   90.00
#
_symmetry.space_group_name_H-M   'P 1'
#
loop_
_entity.id
_entity.type
_entity.pdbx_description
1 polymer ?
#
loop_
_entity_poly.entity_id
_entity_poly.type
_entity_poly.pdbx_seq_one_letter_code
_entity_poly.pdbx_strand_id
1 'polypeptide(L)'
;MAALELPALRPWADFYPGAERFSRPDLRDPTKWNHRVINNLLYYQTNYMAMAVGVFLLVGFLNPAGMFLGMAVVAAVFIGSVWAGENKSIIKNFKQQNPAVFVVGVMVVSYMLMYMHADGHVPARPAPLERHHGPADGLVPVITTTM
;
A
#
# COMPACT_ATOMS: atom_id res chain seq x y z
N MET A 1 16.91 34.16 -15.48
CA MET A 1 16.49 32.76 -15.23
C MET A 1 17.10 32.37 -13.90
N ALA A 2 16.31 32.19 -12.84
CA ALA A 2 16.86 31.82 -11.54
C ALA A 2 17.40 30.38 -11.64
N ALA A 3 18.70 30.19 -11.47
CA ALA A 3 19.26 28.86 -11.32
C ALA A 3 18.68 28.29 -10.01
N LEU A 4 17.83 27.27 -10.13
CA LEU A 4 17.42 26.46 -9.00
C LEU A 4 18.66 25.69 -8.54
N GLU A 5 19.45 26.29 -7.66
CA GLU A 5 20.52 25.60 -6.96
C GLU A 5 19.87 24.62 -5.98
N LEU A 6 19.67 23.38 -6.45
CA LEU A 6 19.26 22.29 -5.58
C LEU A 6 20.29 22.16 -4.46
N PRO A 7 19.87 22.14 -3.18
CA PRO A 7 20.80 21.94 -2.08
C PRO A 7 21.60 20.65 -2.30
N ALA A 8 22.91 20.72 -2.11
CA ALA A 8 23.80 19.58 -2.34
C ALA A 8 23.32 18.33 -1.58
N LEU A 9 23.27 17.19 -2.28
CA LEU A 9 22.94 15.91 -1.67
C LEU A 9 24.02 15.55 -0.64
N ARG A 10 23.61 15.23 0.59
CA ARG A 10 24.54 14.92 1.69
C ARG A 10 24.99 13.46 1.65
N PRO A 11 26.22 13.14 2.11
CA PRO A 11 26.71 11.77 2.18
C PRO A 11 25.77 10.85 2.96
N TRP A 12 25.64 9.60 2.50
CA TRP A 12 24.74 8.62 3.12
C TRP A 12 25.08 8.33 4.59
N ALA A 13 26.37 8.19 4.90
CA ALA A 13 26.85 7.93 6.27
C ALA A 13 26.47 9.03 7.27
N ASP A 14 26.29 10.26 6.80
CA ASP A 14 25.84 11.38 7.64
C ASP A 14 24.31 11.40 7.79
N PHE A 15 23.59 11.06 6.72
CA PHE A 15 22.11 11.04 6.68
C PHE A 15 21.51 9.89 7.50
N TYR A 16 22.11 8.70 7.42
CA TYR A 16 21.69 7.53 8.20
C TYR A 16 22.79 7.16 9.21
N PRO A 17 22.97 7.96 10.28
CA PRO A 17 23.95 7.66 11.31
C PRO A 17 23.49 6.45 12.15
N GLY A 18 24.44 5.84 12.86
CA GLY A 18 24.15 4.73 13.78
C GLY A 18 23.17 5.11 14.89
N ALA A 19 22.63 4.07 15.53
CA ALA A 19 21.59 4.17 16.56
C ALA A 19 21.97 5.09 17.74
N GLU A 20 23.27 5.26 17.99
CA GLU A 20 23.84 6.05 19.07
C GLU A 20 23.60 7.57 18.97
N ARG A 21 23.29 8.11 17.79
CA ARG A 21 23.01 9.55 17.61
C ARG A 21 21.55 9.94 17.80
N PHE A 22 20.64 8.97 17.93
CA PHE A 22 19.23 9.23 18.16
C PHE A 22 18.97 9.53 19.63
N SER A 23 18.79 10.81 19.95
CA SER A 23 18.37 11.25 21.28
C SER A 23 16.85 11.17 21.42
N ARG A 24 16.34 10.75 22.58
CA ARG A 24 14.93 10.85 22.92
C ARG A 24 14.43 12.29 22.80
N PRO A 25 13.16 12.52 22.40
CA PRO A 25 12.60 13.86 22.33
C PRO A 25 12.66 14.53 23.70
N ASP A 26 13.14 15.77 23.73
CA ASP A 26 13.16 16.57 24.95
C ASP A 26 11.78 17.21 25.14
N LEU A 27 10.96 16.58 25.96
CA LEU A 27 9.58 17.02 26.24
C LEU A 27 9.53 18.19 27.23
N ARG A 28 10.65 18.55 27.87
CA ARG A 28 10.73 19.66 28.84
C ARG A 28 10.92 21.00 28.14
N ASP A 29 11.54 21.00 26.95
CA ASP A 29 11.74 22.18 26.10
C ASP A 29 11.27 21.91 24.66
N PRO A 30 9.96 22.02 24.39
CA PRO A 30 9.39 21.74 23.06
C PRO A 30 9.91 22.69 21.99
N THR A 31 10.26 23.92 22.35
CA THR A 31 10.77 24.93 21.41
C THR A 31 12.14 24.51 20.88
N LYS A 32 13.03 24.05 21.77
CA LYS A 32 14.35 23.53 21.37
C LYS A 32 14.23 22.26 20.55
N TRP A 33 13.34 21.34 20.92
CA TRP A 33 13.10 20.12 20.12
C TRP A 33 12.61 20.46 18.71
N ASN A 34 11.65 21.39 18.58
CA ASN A 34 11.14 21.81 17.27
C ASN A 34 12.25 22.41 16.38
N HIS A 35 13.11 23.27 16.94
CA HIS A 35 14.25 23.81 16.21
C HIS A 35 15.21 22.71 15.74
N ARG A 36 15.45 21.67 16.55
CA ARG A 36 16.28 20.52 16.15
C ARG A 36 15.66 19.75 14.98
N VAL A 37 14.34 19.53 15.01
CA VAL A 37 13.59 18.84 13.95
C VAL A 37 13.63 19.65 12.65
N ILE A 38 13.24 20.93 12.69
CA ILE A 38 13.21 21.80 11.50
C ILE A 38 14.59 21.91 10.87
N ASN A 39 15.64 22.13 11.68
CA ASN A 39 17.00 22.22 11.16
C ASN A 39 17.48 20.91 10.54
N ASN A 40 17.12 19.75 11.09
CA ASN A 40 17.44 18.46 10.50
C ASN A 40 16.72 18.25 9.16
N LEU A 41 15.42 18.60 9.08
CA LEU A 41 14.61 18.51 7.87
C LEU A 41 15.18 19.39 6.74
N LEU A 42 15.55 20.63 7.06
CA LEU A 42 16.15 21.56 6.10
C LEU A 42 17.56 21.12 5.69
N TYR A 43 18.37 20.64 6.63
CA TYR A 43 19.74 20.23 6.35
C TYR A 43 19.82 19.02 5.39
N TYR A 44 18.88 18.08 5.51
CA TYR A 44 18.81 16.86 4.69
C TYR A 44 17.68 16.88 3.65
N GLN A 45 17.18 18.07 3.28
CA GLN A 45 16.04 18.24 2.37
C GLN A 45 16.16 17.40 1.08
N THR A 46 17.28 17.49 0.38
CA THR A 46 17.50 16.76 -0.89
C THR A 46 17.59 15.25 -0.67
N ASN A 47 18.15 14.79 0.45
CA ASN A 47 18.18 13.36 0.81
C ASN A 47 16.76 12.84 1.08
N TYR A 48 15.93 13.58 1.82
CA TYR A 48 14.53 13.21 2.03
C TYR A 48 13.74 13.14 0.72
N MET A 49 13.94 14.10 -0.18
CA MET A 49 13.30 14.08 -1.50
C MET A 49 13.78 12.87 -2.33
N ALA A 50 15.09 12.60 -2.35
CA ALA A 50 15.65 11.45 -3.05
C ALA A 50 15.12 10.12 -2.50
N MET A 51 15.00 9.99 -1.17
CA MET A 51 14.39 8.81 -0.53
C MET A 51 12.91 8.68 -0.89
N ALA A 52 12.15 9.77 -0.89
CA ALA A 52 10.75 9.77 -1.28
C ALA A 52 10.59 9.29 -2.73
N VAL A 53 11.38 9.81 -3.66
CA VAL A 53 11.41 9.36 -5.05
C VAL A 53 11.83 7.89 -5.15
N GLY A 54 12.87 7.47 -4.42
CA GLY A 54 13.34 6.09 -4.41
C GLY A 54 12.27 5.09 -3.95
N VAL A 55 11.58 5.41 -2.85
CA VAL A 55 10.46 4.59 -2.35
C VAL A 55 9.29 4.59 -3.34
N PHE A 56 8.95 5.75 -3.90
CA PHE A 56 7.86 5.86 -4.88
C PHE A 56 8.15 5.03 -6.13
N LEU A 57 9.38 5.07 -6.66
CA LEU A 57 9.78 4.25 -7.79
C LEU A 57 9.80 2.76 -7.45
N LEU A 58 10.30 2.39 -6.26
CA LEU A 58 10.34 0.99 -5.82
C LEU A 58 8.92 0.42 -5.67
N VAL A 59 8.03 1.12 -4.97
CA VAL A 59 6.63 0.69 -4.80
C VAL A 59 5.89 0.73 -6.14
N GLY A 60 6.09 1.78 -6.95
CA GLY A 60 5.47 1.91 -8.25
C GLY A 60 5.90 0.84 -9.25
N PHE A 61 7.15 0.39 -9.17
CA PHE A 61 7.64 -0.70 -10.01
C PHE A 61 7.13 -2.07 -9.55
N LEU A 62 7.10 -2.32 -8.22
CA LEU A 62 6.64 -3.59 -7.66
C LEU A 62 5.10 -3.75 -7.72
N ASN A 63 4.35 -2.66 -7.58
CA ASN A 63 2.89 -2.66 -7.64
C ASN A 63 2.35 -1.37 -8.29
N PRO A 64 2.40 -1.27 -9.63
CA PRO A 64 1.95 -0.08 -10.35
C PRO A 64 0.45 0.18 -10.15
N ALA A 65 -0.37 -0.87 -10.14
CA ALA A 65 -1.82 -0.76 -9.95
C ALA A 65 -2.19 -0.19 -8.57
N GLY A 66 -1.56 -0.69 -7.50
CA GLY A 66 -1.73 -0.19 -6.15
C GLY A 66 -1.30 1.26 -5.99
N MET A 67 -0.26 1.70 -6.71
CA MET A 67 0.19 3.09 -6.66
C MET A 67 -0.78 4.06 -7.34
N PHE A 68 -1.34 3.72 -8.50
CA PHE A 68 -2.39 4.53 -9.14
C PHE A 68 -3.62 4.68 -8.25
N LEU A 69 -4.02 3.59 -7.58
CA LEU A 69 -5.15 3.59 -6.68
C LEU A 69 -4.88 4.43 -5.42
N GLY A 70 -3.69 4.31 -4.83
CA GLY A 70 -3.25 5.16 -3.73
C GLY A 70 -3.28 6.66 -4.10
N MET A 71 -2.78 7.00 -5.29
CA MET A 71 -2.86 8.38 -5.80
C MET A 71 -4.31 8.84 -6.01
N ALA A 72 -5.19 7.98 -6.54
CA ALA A 72 -6.60 8.30 -6.72
C ALA A 72 -7.31 8.56 -5.39
N VAL A 73 -7.02 7.75 -4.35
CA VAL A 73 -7.56 7.97 -3.01
C VAL A 73 -7.09 9.31 -2.45
N VAL A 74 -5.80 9.59 -2.47
CA VAL A 74 -5.24 10.87 -1.96
C VAL A 74 -5.84 12.07 -2.70
N ALA A 75 -5.97 12.00 -4.03
CA ALA A 75 -6.60 13.04 -4.83
C ALA A 75 -8.07 13.24 -4.45
N ALA A 76 -8.84 12.17 -4.27
CA ALA A 76 -10.22 12.26 -3.82
C ALA A 76 -10.36 12.91 -2.44
N VAL A 77 -9.48 12.57 -1.48
CA VAL A 77 -9.45 13.19 -0.15
C VAL A 77 -9.18 14.69 -0.27
N PHE A 78 -8.20 15.06 -1.11
CA PHE A 78 -7.78 16.44 -1.29
C PHE A 78 -8.88 17.28 -1.94
N ILE A 79 -9.46 16.80 -3.05
CA ILE A 79 -10.57 17.45 -3.74
C ILE A 79 -11.77 17.59 -2.79
N GLY A 80 -12.12 16.53 -2.06
CA GLY A 80 -13.19 16.55 -1.07
C GLY A 80 -12.94 17.56 0.05
N SER A 81 -11.68 17.71 0.48
CA SER A 81 -11.28 18.67 1.52
C SER A 81 -11.33 20.11 1.02
N VAL A 82 -10.86 20.39 -0.20
CA VAL A 82 -10.92 21.73 -0.84
C VAL A 82 -12.37 22.14 -1.07
N TRP A 83 -13.18 21.25 -1.64
CA TRP A 83 -14.60 21.47 -1.87
C TRP A 83 -15.37 21.71 -0.55
N ALA A 84 -15.05 20.96 0.50
CA ALA A 84 -15.61 21.18 1.84
C ALA A 84 -15.14 22.48 2.50
N GLY A 85 -13.96 23.00 2.12
CA GLY A 85 -13.41 24.25 2.62
C GLY A 85 -14.03 25.49 1.97
N GLU A 86 -14.36 25.40 0.68
CA GLU A 86 -14.96 26.50 -0.08
C GLU A 86 -16.46 26.66 0.20
N ASN A 87 -17.21 25.57 0.35
CA ASN A 87 -18.69 25.63 0.45
C ASN A 87 -19.20 25.62 1.91
N LYS A 88 -18.74 26.60 2.72
CA LYS A 88 -18.92 26.68 4.20
C LYS A 88 -20.36 26.64 4.72
N SER A 89 -21.39 26.90 3.90
CA SER A 89 -22.78 27.05 4.35
C SER A 89 -23.71 25.87 4.05
N ILE A 90 -23.41 25.00 3.09
CA ILE A 90 -24.31 23.89 2.69
C ILE A 90 -23.89 22.54 3.31
N ILE A 91 -22.62 22.37 3.67
CA ILE A 91 -22.05 21.06 4.06
C ILE A 91 -22.00 20.84 5.58
N LYS A 92 -22.44 21.80 6.41
CA LYS A 92 -22.44 21.60 7.87
C LYS A 92 -23.34 20.43 8.30
N ASN A 93 -24.37 20.10 7.51
CA ASN A 93 -25.28 18.96 7.78
C ASN A 93 -24.87 17.64 7.11
N PHE A 94 -24.07 17.66 6.03
CA PHE A 94 -23.66 16.45 5.30
C PHE A 94 -22.33 15.86 5.81
N LYS A 95 -21.43 16.71 6.31
CA LYS A 95 -20.13 16.30 6.89
C LYS A 95 -20.27 15.53 8.20
N GLN A 96 -21.41 15.66 8.89
CA GLN A 96 -21.70 14.94 10.13
C GLN A 96 -22.29 13.55 9.88
N GLN A 97 -22.80 13.27 8.67
CA GLN A 97 -23.55 12.04 8.42
C GLN A 97 -22.70 10.86 7.96
N ASN A 98 -21.56 11.05 7.28
CA ASN A 98 -20.84 9.90 6.71
C ASN A 98 -19.30 9.96 6.70
N PRO A 99 -18.61 10.30 7.80
CA PRO A 99 -17.18 9.99 7.93
C PRO A 99 -16.88 8.49 7.72
N ALA A 100 -17.88 7.64 7.96
CA ALA A 100 -17.86 6.21 7.66
C ALA A 100 -17.71 5.92 6.16
N VAL A 101 -18.30 6.69 5.23
CA VAL A 101 -18.18 6.40 3.78
C VAL A 101 -16.76 6.61 3.28
N PHE A 102 -16.04 7.58 3.84
CA PHE A 102 -14.63 7.79 3.55
C PHE A 102 -13.76 6.62 4.03
N VAL A 103 -13.95 6.20 5.28
CA VAL A 103 -13.23 5.06 5.87
C VAL A 103 -13.61 3.75 5.17
N VAL A 104 -14.90 3.57 4.83
CA VAL A 104 -15.41 2.42 4.07
C VAL A 104 -14.83 2.43 2.65
N GLY A 105 -14.69 3.60 2.02
CA GLY A 105 -14.01 3.73 0.73
C GLY A 105 -12.56 3.24 0.79
N VAL A 106 -11.80 3.71 1.79
CA VAL A 106 -10.42 3.24 2.01
C VAL A 106 -10.39 1.73 2.28
N MET A 107 -11.28 1.23 3.15
CA MET A 107 -11.36 -0.20 3.49
C MET A 107 -11.73 -1.07 2.28
N VAL A 108 -12.72 -0.68 1.48
CA VAL A 108 -13.16 -1.42 0.28
C VAL A 108 -12.05 -1.44 -0.76
N VAL A 109 -11.38 -0.31 -0.97
CA VAL A 109 -10.24 -0.21 -1.89
C VAL A 109 -9.07 -1.08 -1.43
N SER A 110 -8.71 -1.02 -0.14
CA SER A 110 -7.68 -1.90 0.44
C SER A 110 -8.04 -3.38 0.34
N TYR A 111 -9.31 -3.74 0.55
CA TYR A 111 -9.78 -5.12 0.47
C TYR A 111 -9.81 -5.63 -0.97
N MET A 112 -10.22 -4.79 -1.93
CA MET A 112 -10.20 -5.12 -3.35
C MET A 112 -8.77 -5.37 -3.84
N LEU A 113 -7.79 -4.59 -3.36
CA LEU A 113 -6.37 -4.81 -3.65
C LEU A 113 -5.85 -6.15 -3.11
N MET A 114 -6.21 -6.50 -1.87
CA MET A 114 -5.84 -7.80 -1.29
C MET A 114 -6.46 -8.95 -2.11
N TYR A 115 -7.73 -8.83 -2.49
CA TYR A 115 -8.45 -9.85 -3.25
C TYR A 115 -7.83 -10.06 -4.65
N MET A 116 -7.54 -8.99 -5.38
CA MET A 116 -6.98 -9.08 -6.74
C MET A 116 -5.56 -9.67 -6.76
N HIS A 117 -4.78 -9.50 -5.68
CA HIS A 117 -3.47 -10.14 -5.53
C HIS A 117 -3.53 -11.55 -4.93
N ALA A 118 -4.58 -11.90 -4.18
CA ALA A 118 -4.73 -13.22 -3.55
C ALA A 118 -5.13 -14.33 -4.53
N ASP A 119 -5.89 -14.01 -5.57
CA ASP A 119 -6.35 -15.00 -6.57
C ASP A 119 -5.22 -15.56 -7.47
N GLY A 120 -4.01 -14.98 -7.42
CA GLY A 120 -2.83 -15.50 -8.12
C GLY A 120 -2.15 -16.71 -7.44
N HIS A 121 -2.64 -17.13 -6.26
CA HIS A 121 -2.08 -18.24 -5.49
C HIS A 121 -3.09 -19.33 -5.16
N VAL A 122 -4.16 -19.47 -5.96
CA VAL A 122 -5.00 -20.68 -5.90
C VAL A 122 -4.22 -21.79 -6.62
N PRO A 123 -3.61 -22.77 -5.93
CA PRO A 123 -3.04 -23.92 -6.62
C PRO A 123 -4.18 -24.60 -7.37
N ALA A 124 -3.98 -24.80 -8.67
CA ALA A 124 -4.96 -25.44 -9.54
C ALA A 124 -5.53 -26.69 -8.85
N ARG A 125 -6.86 -26.69 -8.63
CA ARG A 125 -7.58 -27.81 -8.04
C ARG A 125 -7.22 -29.07 -8.86
N PRO A 126 -6.69 -30.15 -8.26
CA PRO A 126 -6.39 -31.35 -9.03
C PRO A 126 -7.68 -31.85 -9.68
N ALA A 127 -7.60 -32.16 -10.98
CA ALA A 127 -8.74 -32.56 -11.79
C ALA A 127 -9.48 -33.74 -11.13
N PRO A 128 -10.83 -33.79 -11.18
CA PRO A 128 -11.56 -34.97 -10.72
C PRO A 128 -11.11 -36.16 -11.54
N LEU A 129 -10.65 -37.22 -10.87
CA LEU A 129 -10.38 -38.50 -11.51
C LEU A 129 -11.68 -38.95 -12.22
N GLU A 130 -11.67 -38.95 -13.55
CA GLU A 130 -12.72 -39.57 -14.34
C GLU A 130 -12.84 -41.03 -13.88
N ARG A 131 -13.90 -41.33 -13.13
CA ARG A 131 -14.30 -42.70 -12.89
C ARG A 131 -14.72 -43.28 -14.23
N HIS A 132 -13.82 -44.07 -14.83
CA HIS A 132 -14.14 -44.97 -15.93
C HIS A 132 -15.38 -45.80 -15.55
N HIS A 133 -16.54 -45.43 -16.11
CA HIS A 133 -17.70 -46.32 -16.17
C HIS A 133 -17.38 -47.37 -17.25
N GLY A 134 -16.92 -48.54 -16.83
CA GLY A 134 -16.97 -49.75 -17.67
C GLY A 134 -18.40 -50.26 -17.76
N PRO A 135 -18.91 -50.65 -18.95
CA PRO A 135 -20.25 -51.16 -19.08
C PRO A 135 -20.34 -52.57 -18.50
N ALA A 136 -21.35 -52.81 -17.68
CA ALA A 136 -21.72 -54.13 -17.24
C ALA A 136 -22.45 -54.83 -18.40
N ASP A 137 -21.81 -55.81 -19.05
CA ASP A 137 -22.48 -56.76 -19.93
C ASP A 137 -21.79 -58.15 -19.87
N GLY A 138 -22.51 -59.12 -19.28
CA GLY A 138 -22.73 -60.44 -19.89
C GLY A 138 -21.63 -61.51 -19.93
N LEU A 139 -21.79 -62.51 -19.07
CA LEU A 139 -21.68 -63.97 -19.34
C LEU A 139 -20.31 -64.57 -19.73
N VAL A 140 -19.76 -65.45 -18.89
CA VAL A 140 -19.54 -66.92 -19.10
C VAL A 140 -18.96 -67.54 -17.81
N PRO A 141 -19.46 -68.70 -17.32
CA PRO A 141 -18.86 -69.43 -16.21
C PRO A 141 -17.83 -70.45 -16.73
N VAL A 142 -16.62 -70.47 -16.16
CA VAL A 142 -15.71 -71.62 -16.30
C VAL A 142 -15.11 -71.95 -14.93
N ILE A 143 -15.63 -73.05 -14.36
CA ILE A 143 -14.97 -73.82 -13.30
C ILE A 143 -13.96 -74.73 -13.99
N THR A 144 -12.69 -74.70 -13.57
CA THR A 144 -11.67 -75.78 -13.62
C THR A 144 -10.47 -75.25 -12.81
N THR A 145 -10.27 -75.67 -11.56
CA THR A 145 -9.46 -76.83 -11.12
C THR A 145 -8.08 -76.89 -11.77
N THR A 146 -7.02 -76.56 -11.04
CA THR A 146 -5.97 -77.50 -10.55
C THR A 146 -4.84 -76.69 -9.92
N MET A 147 -4.20 -77.34 -8.93
CA MET A 147 -2.95 -77.04 -8.23
C MET A 147 -1.83 -76.41 -9.07
#